data_AF-A0A820KFP3-F1
#
_entry.id   AF-A0A820KFP3-F1
#
_cell.length_a   1.000
_cell.length_b   1.000
_cell.length_c   1.000
_cell.angle_alpha   90.00
_cell.angle_beta   90.00
_cell.angle_gamma   90.00
#
_symmetry.space_group_name_H-M   'P 1'
#
loop_
_entity.id
_entity.type
_entity.pdbx_description
1 polymer ?
#
loop_
_entity_poly.entity_id
_entity_poly.type
_entity_poly.pdbx_seq_one_letter_code
_entity_poly.pdbx_strand_id
1 'polypeptide(L)' 'MKVLRKNLVLEGQDLAYVMLERDILIQSQSNPFIIQLMYAFQNAERLFFIMEVA' A
#
# COMPACT_ATOMS: atom_id res chain seq x y z
N MET A 1 1.69 4.21 -8.91
CA MET A 1 0.72 4.69 -7.91
C MET A 1 -0.42 3.70 -7.78
N LYS A 2 -0.62 3.11 -6.59
CA LYS A 2 -1.74 2.20 -6.29
C LYS A 2 -2.80 2.95 -5.47
N VAL A 3 -4.08 2.79 -5.84
CA VAL A 3 -5.22 3.45 -5.19
C VAL A 3 -6.26 2.41 -4.82
N LEU A 4 -6.65 2.38 -3.54
CA LEU A 4 -7.64 1.45 -3.01
C LEU A 4 -8.84 2.23 -2.46
N ARG A 5 -10.06 1.74 -2.69
CA ARG A 5 -11.28 2.31 -2.07
C ARG A 5 -11.51 1.64 -0.73
N LYS A 6 -11.67 2.43 0.34
CA LYS A 6 -11.76 1.90 1.71
C LYS A 6 -13.00 1.03 1.92
N ASN A 7 -14.13 1.40 1.32
CA ASN A 7 -15.35 0.61 1.44
C ASN A 7 -15.16 -0.81 0.89
N LEU A 8 -14.51 -0.95 -0.27
CA LEU A 8 -14.21 -2.27 -0.86
C LEU A 8 -13.22 -3.08 -0.01
N VAL A 9 -12.19 -2.43 0.54
CA VAL A 9 -11.22 -3.10 1.43
C VAL A 9 -11.90 -3.63 2.70
N LEU A 10 -12.86 -2.88 3.24
CA LEU A 10 -13.61 -3.29 4.44
C LEU A 10 -14.65 -4.37 4.12
N GLU A 11 -15.39 -4.23 3.02
CA GLU A 11 -16.40 -5.19 2.56
C GLU A 11 -15.78 -6.55 2.20
N GLY A 12 -14.60 -6.56 1.56
CA GLY A 12 -13.87 -7.77 1.17
C GLY A 12 -13.13 -8.47 2.32
N GLN A 13 -13.15 -7.92 3.54
CA GLN A 13 -12.32 -8.38 4.67
C GLN A 13 -10.80 -8.36 4.41
N ASP A 14 -10.35 -7.57 3.43
CA ASP A 14 -8.96 -7.51 2.98
C ASP A 14 -8.08 -6.56 3.80
N LEU A 15 -8.61 -5.99 4.88
CA LEU A 15 -7.90 -5.01 5.70
C LEU A 15 -6.54 -5.53 6.17
N ALA A 16 -6.50 -6.77 6.67
CA ALA A 16 -5.26 -7.39 7.16
C ALA A 16 -4.22 -7.55 6.04
N TYR A 17 -4.65 -7.95 4.85
CA TYR A 17 -3.76 -8.11 3.69
C TYR A 17 -3.20 -6.77 3.22
N VAL A 18 -4.02 -5.71 3.18
CA VAL A 18 -3.57 -4.37 2.79
C VAL A 18 -2.58 -3.80 3.83
N MET A 19 -2.79 -4.06 5.12
CA MET A 19 -1.84 -3.66 6.16
C MET A 19 -0.52 -4.42 6.05
N LEU A 20 -0.59 -5.74 5.83
CA LEU A 20 0.58 -6.58 5.63
C LEU A 20 1.39 -6.17 4.40
N GLU A 21 0.71 -5.85 3.28
CA GLU A 21 1.37 -5.35 2.07
C GLU A 21 2.16 -4.07 2.37
N ARG A 22 1.55 -3.10 3.06
CA ARG A 22 2.24 -1.87 3.48
C ARG A 22 3.48 -2.19 4.31
N ASP A 23 3.35 -3.07 5.29
CA ASP A 23 4.42 -3.39 6.23
C ASP A 23 5.60 -4.08 5.53
N ILE A 24 5.32 -5.02 4.61
CA ILE A 24 6.36 -5.68 3.80
C ILE A 24 7.10 -4.65 2.93
N LEU A 25 6.37 -3.74 2.29
CA LEU A 25 6.98 -2.71 1.45
C LEU A 25 7.86 -1.73 2.24
N ILE A 26 7.49 -1.41 3.49
CA ILE A 26 8.31 -0.60 4.40
C ILE A 26 9.56 -1.37 4.84
N GLN A 27 9.43 -2.65 5.18
CA GLN A 27 10.55 -3.47 5.63
C GLN A 27 11.57 -3.79 4.53
N SER A 28 11.12 -3.79 3.27
CA SER A 28 11.93 -4.21 2.11
C SER A 28 12.74 -3.10 1.46
N GLN A 29 12.83 -1.90 2.06
CA GLN A 29 13.47 -0.72 1.45
C GLN A 29 14.93 -0.95 1.02
N SER A 30 15.67 -1.86 1.65
CA SER A 30 17.08 -2.13 1.29
C SER A 30 17.26 -3.16 0.17
N ASN A 31 16.18 -3.79 -0.31
CA ASN A 31 16.27 -4.82 -1.34
C ASN A 31 16.18 -4.19 -2.75
N PRO A 32 17.23 -4.30 -3.60
CA PRO A 32 17.25 -3.67 -4.91
C PRO A 32 16.29 -4.31 -5.94
N PHE A 33 15.66 -5.43 -5.60
CA PHE A 33 14.73 -6.14 -6.48
C PHE A 33 13.26 -5.98 -6.06
N ILE A 34 12.99 -5.24 -4.98
CA ILE A 34 11.63 -5.00 -4.49
C ILE A 34 11.32 -3.52 -4.69
N ILE A 35 10.19 -3.25 -5.34
CA ILE A 35 9.68 -1.89 -5.54
C ILE A 35 9.54 -1.17 -4.20
N GLN A 36 10.17 0.00 -4.09
CA GLN A 36 10.10 0.80 -2.88
C GLN A 36 8.78 1.56 -2.75
N LEU A 37 8.23 1.59 -1.53
CA LEU A 37 7.13 2.47 -1.14
C LEU A 37 7.69 3.83 -0.69
N MET A 38 7.48 4.86 -1.50
CA MET A 38 7.94 6.23 -1.23
C MET A 38 7.03 6.96 -0.24
N TYR A 39 5.71 6.88 -0.46
CA TYR A 39 4.72 7.54 0.38
C TYR A 39 3.46 6.69 0.52
N ALA A 40 2.83 6.73 1.70
CA ALA A 40 1.52 6.15 1.94
C ALA A 40 0.64 7.16 2.67
N PHE A 41 -0.50 7.51 2.07
CA PHE A 41 -1.44 8.47 2.65
C PHE A 41 -2.88 8.10 2.27
N GLN A 42 -3.84 8.82 2.83
CA GLN A 42 -5.26 8.56 2.62
C GLN A 42 -6.08 9.84 2.67
N ASN A 43 -7.22 9.82 1.99
CA ASN A 43 -8.30 10.79 2.20
C ASN A 43 -9.52 10.07 2.80
N ALA A 44 -10.69 10.71 2.83
CA ALA A 44 -11.89 10.12 3.42
C ALA A 44 -12.25 8.75 2.80
N GLU A 45 -12.08 8.59 1.49
CA GLU A 45 -12.60 7.45 0.73
C GLU A 45 -11.52 6.45 0.29
N ARG A 46 -10.26 6.89 0.17
CA ARG A 46 -9.22 6.16 -0.56
C ARG A 46 -7.89 6.11 0.19
N LEU A 47 -7.18 5.01 0.01
CA LEU A 47 -5.78 4.82 0.38
C LEU A 47 -4.92 4.96 -0.89
N PHE A 48 -3.75 5.58 -0.75
CA PHE A 48 -2.81 5.84 -1.82
C PHE A 48 -1.43 5.33 -1.43
N PHE A 49 -0.87 4.42 -2.24
CA PHE A 49 0.52 3.98 -2.15
C PHE A 49 1.29 4.53 -3.35
N ILE A 50 2.23 5.42 -3.07
CA ILE A 50 3.19 5.95 -4.03
C ILE A 50 4.41 5.06 -3.98
N MET A 51 4.64 4.35 -5.07
CA MET A 51 5.74 3.42 -5.24
C MET A 51 6.72 4.01 -6.25
N GLU A 52 7.99 3.66 -6.14
CA GLU A 52 8.99 4.01 -7.16
C GLU A 52 8.55 3.49 -8.53
N VAL A 53 8.99 4.18 -9.58
CA VAL A 53 8.75 3.77 -10.96
C VAL A 53 10.05 3.12 -11.44
N ALA A 54 9.95 1.86 -11.86
CA ALA A 54 11.03 1.12 -12.49
C ALA A 54 11.33 1.64 -13.90
#